data_AF-A0A7V1XPH5-F1
#
_entry.id   AF-A0A7V1XPH5-F1
#
_cell.length_a   1.000
_cell.length_b   1.000
_cell.length_c   1.000
_cell.angle_alpha   90.00
_cell.angle_beta   90.00
_cell.angle_gamma   90.00
#
_symmetry.space_group_name_H-M   'P 1'
#
loop_
_entity.id
_entity.type
_entity.pdbx_description
1 polymer ?
#
loop_
_entity_poly.entity_id
_entity_poly.type
_entity_poly.pdbx_seq_one_letter_code
_entity_poly.pdbx_strand_id
1 'polypeptide(L)'
;MASVQSVEGAIQSYLATLANEERGVEPFAPGALQTTDFGVQDIRFATDGKASLAAAHAYYRGGGPLLTVYLRHDSGSVPVYSWVFLIGSLIGLAIHLPLLDRAERTRKEILTGGTAPPWYGPA
;
A
#
# COMPACT_ATOMS: atom_id res chain seq x y z
N MET A 1 7.68 -3.48 -19.43
CA MET A 1 8.73 -3.13 -18.46
C MET A 1 8.16 -2.92 -17.06
N ALA A 2 7.11 -2.12 -16.88
CA ALA A 2 6.47 -1.93 -15.56
C ALA A 2 5.98 -3.22 -14.88
N SER A 3 5.43 -4.18 -15.63
CA SER A 3 4.99 -5.48 -15.09
C SER A 3 6.13 -6.35 -14.57
N VAL A 4 7.31 -6.29 -15.21
CA VAL A 4 8.51 -7.03 -14.82
C VAL A 4 9.03 -6.51 -13.48
N GLN A 5 9.17 -5.19 -13.36
CA GLN A 5 9.61 -4.54 -12.13
C GLN A 5 8.65 -4.79 -10.96
N SER A 6 7.34 -4.80 -11.24
CA SER A 6 6.31 -5.12 -10.25
C SER A 6 6.45 -6.55 -9.72
N VAL A 7 6.61 -7.54 -10.63
CA VAL A 7 6.80 -8.94 -10.23
C VAL A 7 8.13 -9.16 -9.51
N GLU A 8 9.22 -8.56 -9.99
CA GLU A 8 10.52 -8.63 -9.34
C GLU A 8 10.46 -8.12 -7.90
N GLY A 9 9.90 -6.92 -7.70
CA GLY A 9 9.75 -6.33 -6.36
C GLY A 9 8.84 -7.16 -5.44
N ALA A 10 7.76 -7.74 -5.98
CA ALA A 10 6.87 -8.62 -5.22
C ALA A 10 7.54 -9.92 -4.77
N ILE A 11 8.38 -10.53 -5.62
CA ILE A 11 9.14 -11.74 -5.27
C ILE A 11 10.21 -11.41 -4.22
N GLN A 12 10.97 -10.33 -4.42
CA GLN A 12 12.02 -9.93 -3.49
C GLN A 12 11.48 -9.60 -2.11
N SER A 13 10.34 -8.91 -2.04
CA SER A 13 9.69 -8.61 -0.76
C SER A 13 9.17 -9.87 -0.06
N TYR A 14 8.52 -10.77 -0.80
CA TYR A 14 8.06 -12.04 -0.26
C TYR A 14 9.20 -12.88 0.32
N LEU A 15 10.30 -13.03 -0.43
CA LEU A 15 11.45 -13.82 0.02
C LEU A 15 12.17 -13.20 1.21
N ALA A 16 12.31 -11.87 1.25
CA ALA A 16 12.91 -11.18 2.39
C ALA A 16 12.06 -11.35 3.66
N THR A 17 10.74 -11.19 3.55
CA THR A 17 9.82 -11.40 4.66
C THR A 17 9.88 -12.85 5.15
N LEU A 18 9.71 -13.82 4.25
CA LEU A 18 9.71 -15.24 4.60
C LEU A 18 11.03 -15.65 5.28
N ALA A 19 12.17 -15.26 4.71
CA ALA A 19 13.47 -15.64 5.25
C ALA A 19 13.77 -14.98 6.61
N ASN A 20 13.28 -13.77 6.86
CA ASN A 20 13.41 -13.12 8.16
C ASN A 20 12.45 -13.72 9.20
N GLU A 21 11.21 -14.06 8.80
CA GLU A 21 10.25 -14.77 9.65
C GLU A 21 10.79 -16.14 10.09
N GLU A 22 11.33 -16.94 9.16
CA GLU A 22 11.95 -18.23 9.47
C GLU A 22 13.14 -18.10 10.41
N ARG A 23 13.88 -16.99 10.33
CA ARG A 23 15.02 -16.69 11.21
C ARG A 23 14.61 -16.03 12.53
N GLY A 24 13.34 -15.68 12.70
CA GLY A 24 12.86 -14.93 13.87
C GLY A 24 13.47 -13.52 13.99
N VAL A 25 13.87 -12.91 12.87
CA VAL A 25 14.49 -11.58 12.82
C VAL A 25 13.44 -10.56 12.40
N GLU A 26 13.30 -9.47 13.17
CA GLU A 26 12.37 -8.41 12.77
C GLU A 26 12.82 -7.74 11.46
N PRO A 27 11.89 -7.28 10.59
CA PRO A 27 12.21 -6.75 9.27
C PRO A 27 13.21 -5.57 9.24
N PHE A 28 13.30 -4.82 10.35
CA PHE A 28 14.16 -3.65 10.49
C PHE A 28 15.34 -3.85 11.45
N ALA A 29 15.52 -5.08 11.96
CA ALA A 29 16.62 -5.38 12.87
C ALA A 29 17.97 -5.34 12.12
N PRO A 30 19.07 -4.98 12.83
CA PRO A 30 20.41 -5.14 12.28
C PRO A 30 20.66 -6.60 11.88
N GLY A 31 20.89 -6.86 10.59
CA GLY A 31 21.08 -8.21 10.04
C GLY A 31 19.84 -8.85 9.41
N ALA A 32 18.72 -8.14 9.35
CA ALA A 32 17.55 -8.52 8.56
C ALA A 32 17.89 -8.53 7.07
N LEU A 33 17.53 -9.61 6.38
CA LEU A 33 17.70 -9.73 4.94
C LEU A 33 16.80 -8.71 4.23
N GLN A 34 17.38 -7.99 3.29
CA GLN A 34 16.72 -6.97 2.51
C GLN A 34 16.30 -7.52 1.15
N THR A 35 15.38 -6.84 0.48
CA THR A 35 14.96 -7.18 -0.89
C THR A 35 16.14 -7.22 -1.87
N THR A 36 17.15 -6.37 -1.64
CA THR A 36 18.38 -6.31 -2.44
C THR A 36 19.29 -7.52 -2.29
N ASP A 37 19.08 -8.36 -1.27
CA ASP A 37 19.84 -9.60 -1.08
C ASP A 37 19.33 -10.75 -1.95
N PHE A 38 18.21 -10.54 -2.64
CA PHE A 38 17.60 -11.51 -3.53
C PHE A 38 17.68 -11.07 -4.99
N GLY A 39 18.13 -11.98 -5.85
CA GLY A 39 18.08 -11.83 -7.30
C GLY A 39 16.83 -12.49 -7.87
N VAL A 40 16.26 -11.89 -8.91
CA VAL A 40 15.17 -12.46 -9.70
C VAL A 40 15.55 -12.40 -11.18
N GLN A 41 15.30 -13.46 -11.92
CA GLN A 41 15.63 -13.57 -13.33
C GLN A 41 14.62 -14.44 -14.08
N ASP A 42 14.73 -14.43 -15.41
CA ASP A 42 13.95 -15.27 -16.32
C ASP A 42 12.43 -15.16 -16.13
N ILE A 43 11.95 -13.94 -15.86
CA ILE A 43 10.52 -13.69 -15.62
C ILE A 43 9.72 -13.95 -16.90
N ARG A 44 8.76 -14.88 -16.80
CA ARG A 44 7.81 -15.26 -17.83
C ARG A 44 6.39 -14.98 -17.36
N PHE A 45 5.53 -14.58 -18.27
CA PHE A 45 4.13 -14.30 -18.00
C PHE A 45 3.23 -15.23 -18.81
N ALA A 46 2.11 -15.62 -18.23
CA ALA A 46 1.04 -16.35 -18.89
C ALA A 46 -0.32 -15.81 -18.42
N THR A 47 -1.39 -16.13 -19.14
CA THR A 47 -2.75 -15.72 -18.78
C THR A 47 -3.64 -16.95 -18.79
N ASP A 48 -4.44 -17.11 -17.75
CA ASP A 48 -5.48 -18.14 -17.66
C ASP A 48 -6.82 -17.47 -17.34
N GLY A 49 -7.66 -17.30 -18.37
CA GLY A 49 -8.91 -16.54 -18.30
C GLY A 49 -8.69 -15.08 -17.87
N LYS A 50 -9.16 -14.73 -16.66
CA LYS A 50 -8.98 -13.39 -16.05
C LYS A 50 -7.78 -13.30 -15.10
N ALA A 51 -7.09 -14.42 -14.85
CA ALA A 51 -5.94 -14.47 -13.98
C ALA A 51 -4.65 -14.24 -14.78
N SER A 52 -3.80 -13.35 -14.27
CA SER A 52 -2.45 -13.17 -14.79
C SER A 52 -1.50 -14.05 -13.98
N LEU A 53 -0.69 -14.84 -14.66
CA LEU A 53 0.31 -15.72 -14.06
C LEU A 53 1.70 -15.20 -14.38
N ALA A 54 2.63 -15.35 -13.44
CA ALA A 54 4.04 -15.13 -13.68
C ALA A 54 4.87 -16.28 -13.09
N ALA A 55 5.94 -16.65 -13.77
CA ALA A 55 6.95 -17.59 -13.29
C ALA A 55 8.31 -16.91 -13.38
N ALA A 56 9.15 -17.11 -12.37
CA ALA A 56 10.50 -16.55 -12.33
C ALA A 56 11.45 -17.49 -11.60
N HIS A 57 12.74 -17.30 -11.85
CA HIS A 57 13.77 -17.87 -10.99
C HIS A 57 14.25 -16.81 -10.00
N ALA A 58 14.38 -17.19 -8.73
CA ALA A 58 14.88 -16.34 -7.68
C ALA A 58 16.01 -17.03 -6.93
N TYR A 59 16.95 -16.26 -6.38
CA TYR A 59 18.06 -16.81 -5.60
C TYR A 59 18.53 -15.82 -4.54
N TYR A 60 19.12 -16.36 -3.49
CA TYR A 60 19.83 -15.55 -2.50
C TYR A 60 21.23 -15.22 -3.00
N ARG A 61 21.57 -13.93 -3.07
CA ARG A 61 22.85 -13.45 -3.64
C ARG A 61 24.07 -13.87 -2.81
N GLY A 62 23.88 -14.20 -1.54
CA GLY A 62 24.94 -14.74 -0.68
C GLY A 62 25.25 -16.23 -0.89
N GLY A 63 24.75 -16.85 -1.97
CA GLY A 63 25.11 -18.23 -2.36
C GLY A 63 24.03 -19.28 -2.15
N GLY A 64 22.75 -18.92 -2.26
CA GLY A 64 21.63 -19.87 -2.12
C GLY A 64 21.28 -20.64 -3.40
N PRO A 65 20.42 -21.67 -3.29
CA PRO A 65 19.92 -22.40 -4.45
C PRO A 65 19.02 -21.52 -5.33
N LEU A 66 18.92 -21.89 -6.61
CA LEU A 66 17.96 -21.28 -7.53
C LEU A 66 16.56 -21.85 -7.25
N LEU A 67 15.62 -20.97 -6.94
CA LEU A 67 14.23 -21.28 -6.62
C LEU A 67 13.35 -20.91 -7.81
N THR A 68 12.41 -21.78 -8.17
CA THR A 68 11.35 -21.44 -9.13
C THR A 68 10.14 -20.92 -8.36
N VAL A 69 9.72 -19.69 -8.67
CA VAL A 69 8.60 -19.00 -8.01
C VAL A 69 7.47 -18.80 -8.99
N TYR A 70 6.24 -19.09 -8.57
CA TYR A 70 5.02 -18.89 -9.35
C TYR A 70 4.11 -17.88 -8.64
N LEU A 71 3.59 -16.94 -9.41
CA LEU A 71 2.70 -15.88 -8.95
C LEU A 71 1.41 -15.95 -9.75
N ARG A 72 0.29 -15.76 -9.05
CA ARG A 72 -1.03 -15.61 -9.66
C ARG A 72 -1.65 -14.31 -9.15
N HIS A 73 -1.96 -13.43 -10.09
CA HIS A 73 -2.70 -12.20 -9.84
C HIS A 73 -4.14 -12.37 -10.32
N ASP A 74 -5.07 -12.27 -9.38
CA ASP A 74 -6.51 -12.20 -9.67
C ASP A 74 -6.96 -10.73 -9.63
N SER A 75 -7.33 -10.21 -10.81
CA SER A 75 -7.82 -8.85 -10.98
C SER A 75 -9.10 -8.53 -10.19
N GLY A 76 -9.82 -9.55 -9.67
CA GLY A 76 -11.05 -9.38 -8.93
C GLY A 76 -10.90 -8.93 -7.47
N SER A 77 -9.74 -9.15 -6.84
CA SER A 77 -9.58 -8.93 -5.38
C SER A 77 -9.32 -7.46 -5.01
N VAL A 78 -8.45 -6.78 -5.75
CA VAL A 78 -7.98 -5.42 -5.40
C VAL A 78 -8.99 -4.29 -5.68
N PRO A 79 -9.76 -4.31 -6.79
CA PRO A 79 -10.68 -3.21 -7.10
C PRO A 79 -11.76 -3.05 -6.03
N VAL A 80 -12.28 -4.16 -5.50
CA VAL A 80 -13.39 -4.13 -4.54
C VAL A 80 -12.98 -3.45 -3.23
N TYR A 81 -11.81 -3.79 -2.68
CA TYR A 81 -11.32 -3.16 -1.45
C TYR A 81 -11.03 -1.66 -1.65
N SER A 82 -10.43 -1.28 -2.78
CA SER A 82 -10.17 0.13 -3.09
C SER A 82 -11.45 0.94 -3.24
N TRP A 83 -12.49 0.38 -3.87
CA TRP A 83 -13.78 1.06 -4.04
C TRP A 83 -14.56 1.17 -2.73
N VAL A 84 -14.58 0.11 -1.92
CA VAL A 84 -15.23 0.14 -0.60
C VAL A 84 -14.55 1.16 0.33
N PHE A 85 -13.21 1.23 0.32
CA PHE A 85 -12.48 2.23 1.08
C PHE A 85 -12.75 3.67 0.61
N LEU A 86 -12.77 3.90 -0.71
CA LEU A 86 -13.09 5.21 -1.29
C LEU A 86 -14.51 5.64 -0.93
N ILE A 87 -15.50 4.77 -1.13
CA ILE A 87 -16.90 5.04 -0.82
C ILE A 87 -17.08 5.30 0.69
N GLY A 88 -16.48 4.45 1.53
CA GLY A 88 -16.49 4.64 2.98
C GLY A 88 -15.89 5.98 3.41
N SER A 89 -14.77 6.38 2.79
CA SER A 89 -14.11 7.66 3.07
C SER A 89 -14.96 8.86 2.65
N LEU A 90 -15.63 8.80 1.50
CA LEU A 90 -16.54 9.85 1.04
C LEU A 90 -17.75 9.99 1.98
N ILE A 91 -18.33 8.87 2.41
CA ILE A 91 -19.45 8.88 3.37
C ILE A 91 -18.98 9.46 4.72
N GLY A 92 -17.83 9.02 5.22
CA GLY A 92 -17.25 9.52 6.47
C GLY A 92 -17.00 11.03 6.42
N LEU A 93 -16.46 11.53 5.31
CA LEU A 93 -16.25 12.97 5.08
C LEU A 93 -17.58 13.73 5.06
N ALA A 94 -18.58 13.23 4.34
CA ALA A 94 -19.91 13.86 4.26
C ALA A 94 -20.60 13.95 5.63
N ILE A 95 -20.40 12.97 6.51
CA ILE A 95 -20.90 13.00 7.89
C ILE A 95 -20.08 13.96 8.76
N HIS A 96 -18.77 14.07 8.55
CA HIS A 96 -17.90 14.93 9.35
C HIS A 96 -18.12 16.42 9.08
N LEU A 97 -18.36 16.82 7.84
CA LEU A 97 -18.56 18.23 7.47
C LEU A 97 -19.63 18.95 8.29
N PRO A 98 -20.87 18.43 8.47
CA PRO A 98 -21.87 19.10 9.30
C PRO A 98 -21.54 19.10 10.80
N LEU A 99 -20.76 18.12 11.29
CA LEU A 99 -20.28 18.11 12.67
C LEU A 99 -19.24 19.22 12.91
N LEU A 100 -18.33 19.42 11.96
CA LEU A 100 -17.35 20.50 12.00
C LEU A 100 -18.04 21.87 11.88
N ASP A 101 -19.03 22.02 11.01
CA ASP A 101 -19.82 23.26 10.88
C ASP A 101 -20.55 23.61 12.20
N ARG A 102 -21.14 22.61 12.86
CA ARG A 102 -21.73 22.82 14.20
C ARG A 102 -20.70 23.20 15.25
N ALA A 103 -19.57 22.49 15.31
CA ALA A 103 -18.50 22.80 16.27
C ALA A 103 -17.92 24.20 16.06
N GLU A 104 -17.76 24.61 14.80
CA GLU A 104 -17.28 25.94 14.43
C GLU A 104 -18.29 27.03 14.83
N ARG A 105 -19.60 26.81 14.61
CA ARG A 105 -20.65 27.74 15.06
C ARG A 105 -20.68 27.88 16.58
N THR A 106 -20.66 26.78 17.33
CA THR A 106 -20.61 26.81 18.80
C THR A 106 -19.36 27.54 19.30
N ARG A 107 -18.20 27.32 18.67
CA ARG A 107 -16.96 28.02 19.02
C ARG A 107 -17.07 29.53 18.77
N LYS A 108 -17.61 29.93 17.62
CA LYS A 108 -17.83 31.35 17.29
C LYS A 108 -18.82 32.00 18.26
N GLU A 109 -19.87 31.29 18.65
CA GLU A 109 -20.86 31.76 19.62
C GLU A 109 -20.22 32.04 20.99
N ILE A 110 -19.34 31.15 21.46
CA ILE A 110 -18.63 31.31 22.73
C ILE A 110 -17.59 32.45 22.67
N LEU A 111 -16.85 32.58 21.56
CA LEU A 111 -15.72 33.51 21.47
C LEU A 111 -16.10 34.92 21.03
N THR A 112 -17.17 35.08 20.24
CA THR A 112 -17.57 36.38 19.66
C THR A 112 -19.04 36.71 19.85
N GLY A 113 -19.78 35.95 20.68
CA GLY A 113 -21.22 36.10 20.85
C GLY A 113 -22.01 35.86 19.58
N GLY A 114 -21.44 35.11 18.61
CA GLY A 114 -22.06 34.82 17.32
C GLY A 114 -21.86 35.91 16.25
N THR A 115 -21.09 36.97 16.54
CA THR A 115 -20.84 38.05 15.59
C THR A 115 -19.53 37.80 14.83
N ALA A 116 -19.54 37.86 13.51
CA ALA A 116 -18.32 37.78 12.72
C ALA A 116 -17.41 38.99 13.05
N PRO A 117 -16.08 38.82 13.14
CA PRO A 117 -15.18 39.95 13.35
C PRO A 117 -15.37 40.99 12.24
N PRO A 118 -15.31 42.30 12.56
CA PRO A 118 -15.49 43.34 11.56
C PRO A 118 -14.44 43.15 10.46
N TRP A 119 -14.94 43.01 9.23
CA TRP A 119 -14.08 42.96 8.05
C TRP A 119 -13.35 44.31 7.93
N TYR A 120 -12.03 44.27 8.05
CA TYR A 120 -11.16 45.34 7.58
C TYR A 120 -10.53 44.81 6.30
N GLY A 121 -10.84 45.43 5.16
CA GLY A 121 -10.42 44.97 3.84
C GLY A 121 -8.91 44.90 3.63
N PRO A 122 -8.47 44.45 2.45
CA PRO A 122 -7.05 44.32 2.16
C PRO A 122 -6.37 45.70 2.27
N ALA A 123 -5.25 45.72 2.99
CA ALA A 123 -4.36 46.87 3.14
C ALA A 123 -3.75 47.30 1.80
#